data_AF-A0A412B1B0-F1
#
_entry.id   AF-A0A412B1B0-F1
#
_cell.length_a   1.000
_cell.length_b   1.000
_cell.length_c   1.000
_cell.angle_alpha   90.00
_cell.angle_beta   90.00
_cell.angle_gamma   90.00
#
_symmetry.space_group_name_H-M   'P 1'
#
loop_
_entity.id
_entity.type
_entity.pdbx_description
1 polymer ?
#
loop_
_entity_poly.entity_id
_entity_poly.type
_entity_poly.pdbx_seq_one_letter_code
_entity_poly.pdbx_strand_id
1 'polypeptide(L)'
;MEENRTVFDTSPEYFSHQAVRIAELGVDMIGGCCGTTPKHLQLLSRLLQKKRKPLAAVTTTVTAVESLEKSAPRESCFAQKLRKGEFVMAAELDPPYGSRVDKLLTACRVLQNSGVDIVTISDSPMARVKLDPVVCGAKLQRETGMEVLPHFCCRDRNVNALRAMLLGASVKTSVPFWR
;
A
#
# COMPACT_ATOMS: atom_id res chain seq x y z
N MET A 1 -20.65 -6.17 -17.20
CA MET A 1 -21.64 -5.10 -16.94
C MET A 1 -22.95 -5.60 -17.49
N GLU A 2 -23.97 -5.71 -16.66
CA GLU A 2 -25.33 -6.08 -17.07
C GLU A 2 -26.23 -4.91 -16.72
N GLU A 3 -27.10 -4.49 -17.64
CA GLU A 3 -28.07 -3.41 -17.42
C GLU A 3 -27.46 -2.12 -16.79
N ASN A 4 -26.30 -1.70 -17.30
CA ASN A 4 -25.57 -0.52 -16.82
C ASN A 4 -25.12 -0.60 -15.34
N ARG A 5 -25.05 -1.82 -14.77
CA ARG A 5 -24.48 -2.10 -13.46
C ARG A 5 -23.23 -2.97 -13.60
N THR A 6 -22.25 -2.67 -12.75
CA THR A 6 -21.08 -3.54 -12.59
C THR A 6 -21.51 -4.79 -11.81
N VAL A 7 -21.53 -5.94 -12.48
CA VAL A 7 -21.78 -7.25 -11.87
C VAL A 7 -20.45 -7.91 -11.57
N PHE A 8 -20.31 -8.42 -10.34
CA PHE A 8 -19.12 -9.14 -9.88
C PHE A 8 -19.47 -10.63 -9.75
N ASP A 9 -18.99 -11.44 -10.67
CA ASP A 9 -19.31 -12.88 -10.75
C ASP A 9 -18.29 -13.76 -10.00
N THR A 10 -17.79 -13.27 -8.86
CA THR A 10 -16.86 -14.04 -8.04
C THR A 10 -17.64 -14.81 -6.99
N SER A 11 -17.43 -16.13 -6.92
CA SER A 11 -18.09 -16.94 -5.90
C SER A 11 -17.48 -16.68 -4.51
N PRO A 12 -18.30 -16.72 -3.44
CA PRO A 12 -17.81 -16.70 -2.06
C PRO A 12 -16.70 -17.71 -1.80
N GLU A 13 -16.79 -18.89 -2.40
CA GLU A 13 -15.83 -19.98 -2.27
C GLU A 13 -14.47 -19.59 -2.87
N TYR A 14 -14.46 -19.10 -4.11
CA TYR A 14 -13.23 -18.66 -4.76
C TYR A 14 -12.55 -17.54 -3.96
N PHE A 15 -13.31 -16.48 -3.62
CA PHE A 15 -12.80 -15.38 -2.82
C PHE A 15 -12.19 -15.85 -1.50
N SER A 16 -12.92 -16.66 -0.74
CA SER A 16 -12.49 -17.09 0.60
C SER A 16 -11.25 -17.98 0.54
N HIS A 17 -11.12 -18.84 -0.49
CA HIS A 17 -9.92 -19.66 -0.68
C HIS A 17 -8.67 -18.83 -1.04
N GLN A 18 -8.80 -17.81 -1.88
CA GLN A 18 -7.67 -16.92 -2.18
C GLN A 18 -7.30 -16.06 -0.98
N ALA A 19 -8.29 -15.49 -0.29
CA ALA A 19 -8.11 -14.73 0.95
C ALA A 19 -7.40 -15.56 2.04
N VAL A 20 -7.74 -16.84 2.15
CA VAL A 20 -7.03 -17.79 3.02
C VAL A 20 -5.54 -17.91 2.69
N ARG A 21 -5.19 -18.07 1.40
CA ARG A 21 -3.79 -18.16 0.98
C ARG A 21 -3.03 -16.87 1.29
N ILE A 22 -3.70 -15.73 1.18
CA ILE A 22 -3.14 -14.42 1.56
C ILE A 22 -2.92 -14.35 3.08
N ALA A 23 -3.87 -14.83 3.89
CA ALA A 23 -3.73 -14.89 5.35
C ALA A 23 -2.53 -15.75 5.77
N GLU A 24 -2.30 -16.87 5.06
CA GLU A 24 -1.17 -17.77 5.32
C GLU A 24 0.20 -17.12 5.06
N LEU A 25 0.25 -16.00 4.32
CA LEU A 25 1.46 -15.18 4.13
C LEU A 25 1.73 -14.22 5.30
N GLY A 26 0.90 -14.22 6.35
CA GLY A 26 1.08 -13.39 7.54
C GLY A 26 0.39 -12.03 7.50
N VAL A 27 -0.67 -11.87 6.70
CA VAL A 27 -1.49 -10.65 6.68
C VAL A 27 -2.40 -10.59 7.90
N ASP A 28 -2.41 -9.45 8.61
CA ASP A 28 -3.21 -9.27 9.84
C ASP A 28 -4.70 -8.97 9.58
N MET A 29 -5.03 -8.33 8.45
CA MET A 29 -6.40 -7.92 8.12
C MET A 29 -6.75 -8.23 6.67
N ILE A 30 -7.91 -8.86 6.46
CA ILE A 30 -8.44 -9.18 5.13
C ILE A 30 -9.93 -8.84 5.08
N GLY A 31 -10.35 -8.23 3.99
CA GLY A 31 -11.75 -7.85 3.74
C GLY A 31 -12.03 -7.77 2.24
N GLY A 32 -13.11 -7.06 1.90
CA GLY A 32 -13.49 -6.84 0.51
C GLY A 32 -14.22 -5.52 0.31
N CYS A 33 -14.28 -5.07 -0.94
CA CYS A 33 -14.93 -3.83 -1.36
C CYS A 33 -16.16 -4.18 -2.23
N CYS A 34 -16.33 -3.53 -3.38
CA CYS A 34 -17.40 -3.81 -4.33
C CYS A 34 -17.42 -5.31 -4.73
N GLY A 35 -18.61 -5.90 -4.78
CA GLY A 35 -18.79 -7.32 -5.12
C GLY A 35 -18.62 -8.29 -3.94
N THR A 36 -18.10 -7.84 -2.79
CA THR A 36 -18.06 -8.67 -1.58
C THR A 36 -19.37 -8.54 -0.81
N THR A 37 -19.99 -9.68 -0.50
CA THR A 37 -21.27 -9.73 0.24
C THR A 37 -21.07 -10.30 1.65
N PRO A 38 -22.04 -10.18 2.56
CA PRO A 38 -21.97 -10.83 3.87
C PRO A 38 -21.67 -12.34 3.79
N LYS A 39 -22.14 -13.04 2.75
CA LYS A 39 -21.86 -14.47 2.51
C LYS A 39 -20.37 -14.74 2.27
N HIS A 40 -19.66 -13.83 1.59
CA HIS A 40 -18.22 -13.92 1.38
C HIS A 40 -17.47 -13.84 2.72
N LEU A 41 -17.80 -12.85 3.55
CA LEU A 41 -17.13 -12.62 4.83
C LEU A 41 -17.45 -13.73 5.84
N GLN A 42 -18.67 -14.27 5.85
CA GLN A 42 -19.04 -15.41 6.69
C GLN A 42 -18.22 -16.66 6.34
N LEU A 43 -18.09 -16.98 5.05
CA LEU A 43 -17.30 -18.13 4.63
C LEU A 43 -15.81 -17.92 4.94
N LEU A 44 -15.26 -16.74 4.64
CA LEU A 44 -13.88 -16.39 4.98
C LEU A 44 -13.62 -16.52 6.48
N SER A 45 -14.48 -15.93 7.32
CA SER A 45 -14.37 -16.02 8.78
C SER A 45 -14.38 -17.48 9.25
N ARG A 46 -15.28 -18.30 8.72
CA ARG A 46 -15.34 -19.74 9.04
C ARG A 46 -14.07 -20.49 8.64
N LEU A 47 -13.47 -20.16 7.50
CA LEU A 47 -12.21 -20.78 7.06
C LEU A 47 -11.01 -20.34 7.90
N LEU A 48 -11.00 -19.09 8.39
CA LEU A 48 -9.93 -18.52 9.23
C LEU A 48 -10.03 -18.92 10.71
N GLN A 49 -11.21 -19.25 11.22
CA GLN A 49 -11.40 -19.73 12.60
C GLN A 49 -10.63 -21.02 12.92
N LYS A 50 -10.28 -21.81 11.91
CA LYS A 50 -9.33 -22.91 12.07
C LYS A 50 -7.97 -22.29 12.38
N LYS A 51 -7.47 -22.41 13.62
CA LYS A 51 -6.12 -21.96 14.02
C LYS A 51 -5.10 -22.38 12.96
N ARG A 52 -4.60 -21.42 12.20
CA ARG A 52 -3.54 -21.62 11.23
C ARG A 52 -2.31 -20.90 11.74
N LYS A 53 -1.20 -21.65 11.88
CA LYS A 53 0.11 -21.02 11.97
C LYS A 53 0.36 -20.37 10.61
N PRO A 54 0.80 -19.09 10.54
CA PRO A 54 1.32 -18.55 9.30
C PRO A 54 2.30 -19.56 8.71
N LEU A 55 2.26 -19.76 7.39
CA LEU A 55 3.33 -20.52 6.75
C LEU A 55 4.63 -19.84 7.18
N ALA A 56 5.55 -20.62 7.77
CA ALA A 56 6.87 -20.10 8.11
C ALA A 56 7.36 -19.34 6.87
N ALA A 57 7.72 -18.06 7.05
CA ALA A 57 8.04 -17.15 5.97
C ALA A 57 8.83 -17.90 4.90
N VAL A 58 8.24 -18.04 3.70
CA VAL A 58 8.89 -18.75 2.61
C VAL A 58 10.19 -18.01 2.34
N THR A 59 11.26 -18.51 2.93
CA THR A 59 12.61 -18.06 2.69
C THR A 59 12.96 -18.71 1.37
N THR A 60 12.55 -18.10 0.28
CA THR A 60 13.16 -18.38 -1.01
C THR A 60 14.63 -18.05 -0.79
N THR A 61 15.48 -19.08 -0.73
CA THR A 61 16.93 -18.93 -0.77
C THR A 61 17.27 -18.44 -2.18
N VAL A 62 17.02 -17.16 -2.43
CA VAL A 62 17.79 -16.43 -3.43
C VAL A 62 19.18 -16.42 -2.83
N THR A 63 20.13 -17.06 -3.52
CA THR A 63 21.56 -16.94 -3.23
C THR A 63 21.89 -15.46 -3.44
N ALA A 64 21.64 -14.65 -2.40
CA ALA A 64 21.91 -13.24 -2.41
C ALA A 64 23.42 -13.11 -2.43
N VAL A 65 23.93 -12.60 -3.54
CA VAL A 65 25.26 -12.04 -3.63
C VAL A 65 25.42 -11.04 -2.48
N GLU A 66 26.53 -11.18 -1.77
CA GLU A 66 26.88 -10.59 -0.48
C GLU A 66 26.14 -9.28 -0.10
N SER A 67 25.31 -9.42 0.95
CA SER A 67 25.20 -8.54 2.12
C SER A 67 25.58 -7.07 1.95
N LEU A 68 24.73 -6.27 1.29
CA LEU A 68 24.63 -4.85 1.67
C LEU A 68 23.87 -4.78 2.99
N GLU A 69 24.49 -4.16 3.98
CA GLU A 69 24.00 -4.01 5.35
C GLU A 69 22.48 -3.81 5.38
N LYS A 70 21.78 -4.84 5.87
CA LYS A 70 20.34 -4.81 6.11
C LYS A 70 20.12 -3.90 7.32
N SER A 71 20.29 -2.59 7.14
CA SER A 71 19.98 -1.62 8.19
C SER A 71 18.55 -1.91 8.61
N ALA A 72 18.33 -2.18 9.90
CA ALA A 72 16.98 -2.34 10.43
C ALA A 72 16.12 -1.18 9.90
N PRO A 73 14.87 -1.44 9.44
CA PRO A 73 13.99 -0.37 8.97
C PRO A 73 13.96 0.71 10.06
N ARG A 74 14.40 1.92 9.73
CA ARG A 74 14.29 3.04 10.68
C ARG A 74 12.81 3.22 10.93
N GLU A 75 12.44 3.09 12.20
CA GLU A 75 11.06 3.17 12.61
C GLU A 75 10.52 4.58 12.37
N SER A 76 9.43 4.68 11.61
CA SER A 76 8.80 5.96 11.28
C SER A 76 8.12 6.57 12.51
N CYS A 77 8.00 7.90 12.55
CA CYS A 77 7.28 8.62 13.61
C CYS A 77 5.83 8.14 13.71
N PHE A 78 5.16 7.93 12.57
CA PHE A 78 3.82 7.36 12.51
C PHE A 78 3.75 5.99 13.19
N ALA A 79 4.70 5.09 12.88
CA ALA A 79 4.75 3.76 13.46
C ALA A 79 5.00 3.80 14.99
N GLN A 80 5.80 4.74 15.46
CA GLN A 80 6.03 4.96 16.89
C GLN A 80 4.77 5.44 17.61
N LYS A 81 4.06 6.42 17.05
CA LYS A 81 2.81 6.94 17.60
C LYS A 81 1.75 5.85 17.72
N LEU A 82 1.56 5.07 16.65
CA LEU A 82 0.64 3.92 16.65
C LEU A 82 0.98 2.91 17.76
N ARG A 83 2.27 2.57 17.94
CA ARG A 83 2.70 1.65 19.00
C ARG A 83 2.44 2.17 20.41
N LYS A 84 2.54 3.48 20.60
CA LYS A 84 2.26 4.13 21.89
C LYS A 84 0.76 4.31 22.16
N GLY A 85 -0.10 3.99 21.19
CA GLY A 85 -1.54 4.24 21.30
C GLY A 85 -1.89 5.73 21.22
N GLU A 86 -1.01 6.55 20.65
CA GLU A 86 -1.27 7.97 20.42
C GLU A 86 -2.27 8.14 19.26
N PHE A 87 -3.07 9.20 19.33
CA PHE A 87 -3.96 9.55 18.22
C PHE A 87 -3.13 9.95 16.99
N VAL A 88 -3.49 9.41 15.83
CA VAL A 88 -2.83 9.69 14.56
C VAL A 88 -3.81 10.23 13.53
N MET A 89 -3.39 11.23 12.76
CA MET A 89 -4.14 11.77 11.63
C MET A 89 -3.45 11.42 10.32
N ALA A 90 -4.20 10.73 9.45
CA ALA A 90 -3.81 10.50 8.06
C ALA A 90 -4.69 11.35 7.13
N ALA A 91 -4.09 11.94 6.10
CA ALA A 91 -4.82 12.67 5.07
C ALA A 91 -4.50 12.10 3.68
N GLU A 92 -5.53 11.84 2.88
CA GLU A 92 -5.35 11.36 1.50
C GLU A 92 -5.21 12.52 0.53
N LEU A 93 -4.20 12.42 -0.35
CA LEU A 93 -4.03 13.30 -1.50
C LEU A 93 -4.07 12.49 -2.80
N ASP A 94 -4.63 13.13 -3.81
CA ASP A 94 -4.69 12.59 -5.16
C ASP A 94 -3.45 13.00 -5.98
N PRO A 95 -2.78 12.08 -6.67
CA PRO A 95 -1.71 12.46 -7.58
C PRO A 95 -2.25 13.31 -8.75
N PRO A 96 -1.44 14.22 -9.31
CA PRO A 96 -1.83 15.02 -10.46
C PRO A 96 -1.90 14.18 -11.75
N TYR A 97 -2.62 14.69 -12.76
CA TYR A 97 -2.67 14.10 -14.09
C TYR A 97 -1.37 14.25 -14.90
N GLY A 98 -0.52 15.22 -14.54
CA GLY A 98 0.74 15.52 -15.23
C GLY A 98 1.94 15.49 -14.27
N SER A 99 3.09 15.93 -14.76
CA SER A 99 4.35 15.90 -14.00
C SER A 99 4.52 17.05 -12.98
N ARG A 100 3.68 18.09 -13.03
CA ARG A 100 3.75 19.23 -12.10
C ARG A 100 3.10 18.87 -10.76
N VAL A 101 3.88 18.94 -9.69
CA VAL A 101 3.44 18.55 -8.34
C VAL A 101 3.46 19.72 -7.35
N ASP A 102 3.63 20.96 -7.79
CA ASP A 102 3.77 22.14 -6.92
C ASP A 102 2.58 22.32 -5.97
N LYS A 103 1.37 22.07 -6.49
CA LYS A 103 0.12 22.08 -5.70
C LYS A 103 0.11 20.97 -4.66
N LEU A 104 0.61 19.78 -5.02
CA LEU A 104 0.67 18.63 -4.14
C LEU A 104 1.68 18.87 -3.00
N LEU A 105 2.84 19.44 -3.30
CA LEU A 105 3.84 19.86 -2.31
C LEU A 105 3.29 20.92 -1.35
N THR A 106 2.59 21.92 -1.90
CA THR A 106 1.95 22.97 -1.10
C THR A 106 0.90 22.38 -0.16
N ALA A 107 0.01 21.52 -0.68
CA ALA A 107 -1.00 20.84 0.12
C ALA A 107 -0.36 19.98 1.23
N CYS A 108 0.70 19.24 0.91
CA CYS A 108 1.44 18.44 1.87
C CYS A 108 1.97 19.28 3.04
N ARG A 109 2.57 20.44 2.76
CA ARG A 109 3.07 21.37 3.80
C ARG A 109 1.95 21.96 4.65
N VAL A 110 0.81 22.30 4.04
CA VAL A 110 -0.37 22.78 4.79
C VAL A 110 -0.87 21.71 5.76
N LEU A 111 -0.97 20.46 5.30
CA LEU A 111 -1.39 19.33 6.13
C LEU A 111 -0.39 19.07 7.28
N GLN A 112 0.91 19.10 6.98
CA GLN A 112 1.97 18.96 7.98
C GLN A 112 1.86 20.04 9.07
N ASN A 113 1.69 21.31 8.68
CA ASN A 113 1.52 22.42 9.62
C ASN A 113 0.20 22.35 10.42
N SER A 114 -0.76 21.55 9.94
CA SER A 114 -2.05 21.33 10.62
C SER A 114 -2.04 20.13 11.56
N GLY A 115 -0.89 19.45 11.73
CA GLY A 115 -0.74 18.31 12.63
C GLY A 115 -1.09 16.94 12.02
N VAL A 116 -1.16 16.83 10.69
CA VAL A 116 -1.27 15.53 10.02
C VAL A 116 0.04 14.75 10.19
N ASP A 117 -0.05 13.48 10.59
CA ASP A 117 1.11 12.62 10.86
C ASP A 117 1.65 11.94 9.61
N ILE A 118 0.75 11.58 8.69
CA ILE A 118 1.08 10.87 7.45
C ILE A 118 0.15 11.28 6.32
N VAL A 119 0.69 11.36 5.11
CA VAL A 119 -0.11 11.56 3.89
C VAL A 119 -0.22 10.25 3.13
N THR A 120 -1.42 9.90 2.67
CA THR A 120 -1.60 8.78 1.73
C THR A 120 -1.73 9.29 0.30
N ILE A 121 -1.22 8.54 -0.68
CA ILE A 121 -1.35 8.91 -2.11
C ILE A 121 -2.16 7.83 -2.82
N SER A 122 -3.33 8.21 -3.35
CA SER A 122 -4.24 7.29 -4.03
C SER A 122 -3.66 6.76 -5.34
N ASP A 123 -3.98 5.51 -5.72
CA ASP A 123 -3.59 4.93 -7.01
C ASP A 123 -4.73 4.99 -8.02
N SER A 124 -4.57 5.84 -9.03
CA SER A 124 -5.38 5.85 -10.25
C SER A 124 -6.90 5.67 -10.02
N PRO A 125 -7.53 6.50 -9.15
CA PRO A 125 -8.96 6.41 -8.88
C PRO A 125 -9.77 6.45 -10.18
N MET A 126 -10.79 5.59 -10.25
CA MET A 126 -11.66 5.44 -11.43
C MET A 126 -10.94 5.05 -12.73
N ALA A 127 -9.79 4.37 -12.65
CA ALA A 127 -9.00 3.92 -13.81
C ALA A 127 -8.51 5.07 -14.72
N ARG A 128 -8.30 6.25 -14.14
CA ARG A 128 -7.72 7.40 -14.83
C ARG A 128 -6.21 7.44 -14.62
N VAL A 129 -5.48 7.66 -15.71
CA VAL A 129 -4.03 7.81 -15.65
C VAL A 129 -3.67 9.06 -14.85
N LYS A 130 -2.93 8.86 -13.77
CA LYS A 130 -2.33 9.91 -12.94
C LYS A 130 -0.85 9.57 -12.73
N LEU A 131 -0.09 10.51 -12.18
CA LEU A 131 1.29 10.28 -11.79
C LEU A 131 1.39 9.09 -10.83
N ASP A 132 2.41 8.24 -11.01
CA ASP A 132 2.59 7.04 -10.20
C ASP A 132 2.67 7.38 -8.69
N PRO A 133 1.86 6.73 -7.82
CA PRO A 133 1.79 7.09 -6.41
C PRO A 133 3.10 6.90 -5.66
N VAL A 134 3.88 5.87 -6.02
CA VAL A 134 5.17 5.58 -5.38
C VAL A 134 6.19 6.67 -5.72
N VAL A 135 6.24 7.07 -7.00
CA VAL A 135 7.09 8.19 -7.45
C VAL A 135 6.66 9.50 -6.79
N CYS A 136 5.35 9.74 -6.70
CA CYS A 136 4.77 10.89 -6.01
C CYS A 136 5.19 10.92 -4.54
N GLY A 137 5.03 9.80 -3.84
CA GLY A 137 5.40 9.67 -2.43
C GLY A 137 6.88 9.89 -2.18
N ALA A 138 7.75 9.31 -3.02
CA ALA A 138 9.19 9.53 -2.93
C ALA A 138 9.59 11.00 -3.12
N LYS A 139 8.95 11.72 -4.06
CA LYS A 139 9.20 13.15 -4.27
C LYS A 139 8.70 14.00 -3.09
N LEU A 140 7.48 13.75 -2.60
CA LEU A 140 6.92 14.46 -1.46
C LEU A 140 7.77 14.27 -0.20
N GLN A 141 8.13 13.02 0.12
CA GLN A 141 8.95 12.70 1.27
C GLN A 141 10.31 13.38 1.20
N ARG A 142 10.97 13.38 0.02
CA ARG A 142 12.26 14.05 -0.19
C ARG A 142 12.18 15.57 0.00
N GLU A 143 11.09 16.21 -0.45
CA GLU A 143 11.01 17.68 -0.51
C GLU A 143 10.29 18.34 0.67
N THR A 144 9.59 17.55 1.47
CA THR A 144 8.84 18.04 2.64
C THR A 144 9.23 17.36 3.94
N GLY A 145 9.90 16.21 3.88
CA GLY A 145 10.17 15.38 5.06
C GLY A 145 8.92 14.71 5.64
N MET A 146 7.74 14.93 5.05
CA MET A 146 6.49 14.31 5.47
C MET A 146 6.54 12.80 5.22
N GLU A 147 6.02 12.02 6.16
CA GLU A 147 5.83 10.59 5.94
C GLU A 147 4.70 10.38 4.92
N VAL A 148 4.96 9.50 3.95
CA VAL A 148 4.02 9.22 2.87
C VAL A 148 3.78 7.73 2.75
N LEU A 149 2.50 7.35 2.65
CA LEU A 149 2.04 6.00 2.39
C LEU A 149 1.45 5.93 0.97
N PRO A 150 2.24 5.54 -0.05
CA PRO A 150 1.71 5.39 -1.40
C PRO A 150 0.81 4.16 -1.49
N HIS A 151 -0.33 4.31 -2.16
CA HIS A 151 -1.18 3.18 -2.53
C HIS A 151 -0.68 2.57 -3.85
N PHE A 152 -0.97 1.30 -4.05
CA PHE A 152 -0.88 0.66 -5.36
C PHE A 152 -1.97 -0.39 -5.51
N CYS A 153 -2.53 -0.48 -6.69
CA CYS A 153 -3.52 -1.48 -7.06
C CYS A 153 -2.91 -2.51 -8.01
N CYS A 154 -3.29 -3.77 -7.82
CA CYS A 154 -2.86 -4.88 -8.66
C CYS A 154 -3.64 -4.99 -9.99
N ARG A 155 -4.74 -4.23 -10.15
CA ARG A 155 -5.65 -4.32 -11.32
C ARG A 155 -4.92 -4.07 -12.64
N ASP A 156 -4.10 -3.02 -12.66
CA ASP A 156 -3.52 -2.46 -13.89
C ASP A 156 -2.03 -2.82 -14.05
N ARG A 157 -1.50 -3.72 -13.20
CA ARG A 157 -0.09 -4.11 -13.17
C ARG A 157 0.06 -5.63 -13.13
N ASN A 158 0.90 -6.17 -14.00
CA ASN A 158 1.31 -7.57 -13.91
C ASN A 158 2.34 -7.78 -12.78
N VAL A 159 2.66 -9.05 -12.47
CA VAL A 159 3.58 -9.40 -11.38
C VAL A 159 4.97 -8.77 -11.56
N ASN A 160 5.48 -8.69 -12.79
CA ASN A 160 6.78 -8.06 -13.06
C ASN A 160 6.74 -6.55 -12.79
N ALA A 161 5.67 -5.86 -13.19
CA ALA A 161 5.47 -4.44 -12.91
C ALA A 161 5.35 -4.18 -11.40
N LEU A 162 4.59 -5.00 -10.66
CA LEU A 162 4.49 -4.91 -9.20
C LEU A 162 5.85 -5.12 -8.52
N ARG A 163 6.60 -6.16 -8.93
CA ARG A 163 7.94 -6.43 -8.38
C ARG A 163 8.92 -5.31 -8.67
N ALA A 164 8.95 -4.81 -9.91
CA ALA A 164 9.81 -3.70 -10.28
C ALA A 164 9.50 -2.43 -9.49
N MET A 165 8.21 -2.13 -9.29
CA MET A 165 7.75 -1.01 -8.47
C MET A 165 8.16 -1.16 -7.01
N LEU A 166 7.97 -2.33 -6.39
CA LEU A 166 8.37 -2.59 -5.01
C LEU A 166 9.90 -2.52 -4.82
N LEU A 167 10.65 -3.06 -5.78
CA LEU A 167 12.11 -2.91 -5.80
C LEU A 167 12.50 -1.44 -5.89
N GLY A 168 11.88 -0.67 -6.80
CA GLY A 168 12.08 0.77 -6.92
C GLY A 168 11.75 1.54 -5.64
N ALA A 169 10.64 1.20 -4.98
CA ALA A 169 10.23 1.79 -3.70
C ALA A 169 11.22 1.49 -2.56
N SER A 170 11.87 0.31 -2.60
CA SER A 170 12.85 -0.10 -1.59
C SER A 170 14.19 0.61 -1.74
N VAL A 171 14.48 1.20 -2.91
CA VAL A 171 15.70 1.99 -3.11
C VAL A 171 15.57 3.23 -2.23
N LYS A 172 16.35 3.26 -1.14
CA LYS A 172 16.48 4.44 -0.30
C LYS A 172 16.85 5.62 -1.20
N THR A 173 16.01 6.63 -1.21
CA THR A 173 16.33 7.95 -1.77
C THR A 173 17.29 8.69 -0.85
N SER A 174 18.34 8.02 -0.38
CA SER A 174 19.52 8.66 0.21
C SER A 174 20.38 9.18 -0.94
N VAL A 175 19.88 10.20 -1.64
CA VAL A 175 20.69 10.99 -2.56
C VAL A 175 20.38 12.46 -2.32
N PRO A 176 21.33 13.22 -1.74
CA PRO A 176 21.27 14.67 -1.78
C PRO A 176 21.65 15.07 -3.21
N PHE A 177 20.68 15.16 -4.11
CA PHE A 177 20.95 15.56 -5.49
C PHE A 177 20.28 16.91 -5.77
N TRP A 178 21.14 17.87 -6.14
CA TRP A 178 20.96 19.33 -6.32
C TRP A 178 21.13 20.19 -5.05
N ARG A 179 22.38 20.29 -4.59
CA ARG A 179 23.03 21.60 -4.37
C ARG A 179 23.89 21.90 -5.59
#